data_AF-A0A915PX57-F1
#
_entry.id   AF-A0A915PX57-F1
#
_cell.length_a   1.000
_cell.length_b   1.000
_cell.length_c   1.000
_cell.angle_alpha   90.00
_cell.angle_beta   90.00
_cell.angle_gamma   90.00
#
_symmetry.space_group_name_H-M   'P 1'
#
loop_
_entity.id
_entity.type
_entity.pdbx_description
1 polymer ?
#
loop_
_entity_poly.entity_id
_entity_poly.type
_entity_poly.pdbx_seq_one_letter_code
_entity_poly.pdbx_strand_id
1 'polypeptide(L)'
;MSIVKVKIQANDKTLITLRDLTEAIIERNCFCAQNPETLKKSDENLRLLLKISSVRIVSTLQNIAHHVNVEITYLIESSRWKLFDEMSKYFPRLLGQPSVVDSIDELIDNIRNQLFITTDISQQRIEKEIEKMVQKFFVQLIPPTFLCITTGPCKMVSQSYANCLQNNSPSWKAFFGMEPNKISTILRQTILKYRLIESTIDQLHRLALEVEAMNNLCMTRSTQNANCASACIPIKQELIDSCSEDCKNAARECLRESATDWNSFISLLRKLSNTFDKGFVELEKGIIRSISHAIEMQAPTIAKTVLRKCGRISFAKTFDNIRRIDYQKPDPVQRRVVLMIRQVRAQFKLIPV
;
A
#
# COMPACT_ATOMS: atom_id res chain seq x y z
N MET A 1 16.23 79.85 -19.22
CA MET A 1 15.25 80.69 -19.95
C MET A 1 15.24 80.24 -21.41
N SER A 2 14.04 80.08 -21.93
CA SER A 2 13.53 79.51 -23.18
C SER A 2 14.36 79.48 -24.50
N ILE A 3 14.28 78.30 -25.13
CA ILE A 3 13.87 77.96 -26.53
C ILE A 3 14.65 78.57 -27.71
N VAL A 4 15.18 77.69 -28.58
CA VAL A 4 14.87 77.69 -30.03
C VAL A 4 14.78 76.24 -30.56
N LYS A 5 13.61 75.90 -31.13
CA LYS A 5 13.32 74.69 -31.93
C LYS A 5 14.00 74.79 -33.29
N VAL A 6 14.58 73.69 -33.79
CA VAL A 6 14.88 73.54 -35.23
C VAL A 6 14.02 72.42 -35.80
N LYS A 7 13.30 72.79 -36.88
CA LYS A 7 12.37 72.00 -37.68
C LYS A 7 13.05 70.80 -38.33
N ILE A 8 12.33 69.68 -38.34
CA ILE A 8 12.53 68.58 -39.27
C ILE A 8 11.78 68.92 -40.57
N GLN A 9 12.49 68.86 -41.70
CA GLN A 9 11.88 68.57 -43.00
C GLN A 9 12.91 67.82 -43.85
N ALA A 10 12.47 66.66 -44.34
CA ALA A 10 13.26 65.60 -44.95
C ALA A 10 13.37 65.72 -46.48
N ASN A 11 14.43 65.16 -47.05
CA ASN A 11 14.46 64.30 -48.26
C ASN A 11 15.94 64.02 -48.63
N ASP A 12 16.37 62.91 -49.20
CA ASP A 12 15.78 61.60 -49.51
C ASP A 12 16.94 60.68 -49.94
N LYS A 13 16.72 59.36 -49.98
CA LYS A 13 17.63 58.25 -50.43
C LYS A 13 18.42 57.49 -49.35
N THR A 14 17.67 56.81 -48.50
CA THR A 14 17.83 55.34 -48.39
C THR A 14 16.43 54.75 -48.49
N LEU A 15 16.06 54.37 -49.71
CA LEU A 15 14.81 53.69 -50.02
C LEU A 15 14.88 52.29 -49.36
N ILE A 16 14.28 52.14 -48.19
CA ILE A 16 13.85 50.81 -47.73
C ILE A 16 12.61 50.53 -48.56
N THR A 17 12.73 49.63 -49.53
CA THR A 17 11.59 49.25 -50.36
C THR A 17 10.63 48.42 -49.52
N LEU A 18 9.34 48.48 -49.83
CA LEU A 18 8.34 47.61 -49.18
C LEU A 18 8.73 46.13 -49.27
N ARG A 19 9.55 45.75 -50.28
CA ARG A 19 10.18 44.43 -50.47
C ARG A 19 11.12 44.04 -49.34
N ASP A 20 11.86 44.99 -48.77
CA ASP A 20 12.83 44.73 -47.69
C ASP A 20 12.13 44.45 -46.34
N LEU A 21 10.91 44.98 -46.14
CA LEU A 21 10.05 44.57 -45.04
C LEU A 21 9.29 43.27 -45.32
N THR A 22 8.95 42.96 -46.57
CA THR A 22 8.38 41.66 -46.91
C THR A 22 9.43 40.54 -46.82
N GLU A 23 10.71 40.76 -47.12
CA GLU A 23 11.77 39.75 -46.93
C GLU A 23 12.14 39.54 -45.45
N ALA A 24 11.89 40.51 -44.57
CA ALA A 24 12.05 40.33 -43.12
C ALA A 24 10.84 39.64 -42.46
N ILE A 25 9.68 39.60 -43.13
CA ILE A 25 8.41 39.04 -42.62
C ILE A 25 8.01 37.75 -43.36
N ILE A 26 8.55 37.48 -44.55
CA ILE A 26 8.41 36.22 -45.26
C ILE A 26 9.44 35.22 -44.72
N GLU A 27 8.92 34.24 -43.98
CA GLU A 27 9.50 32.91 -43.76
C GLU A 27 10.57 32.75 -42.66
N ARG A 28 10.27 33.28 -41.47
CA ARG A 28 10.44 32.49 -40.24
C ARG A 28 9.29 31.50 -39.99
N ASN A 29 8.41 31.34 -40.97
CA ASN A 29 7.65 30.13 -41.12
C ASN A 29 8.60 29.08 -41.68
N CYS A 30 9.08 28.21 -40.81
CA CYS A 30 9.52 26.87 -41.17
C CYS A 30 8.37 26.12 -41.87
N PHE A 31 8.03 26.47 -43.12
CA PHE A 31 7.34 25.59 -44.04
C PHE A 31 8.37 24.62 -44.63
N CYS A 32 9.12 23.93 -43.76
CA CYS A 32 9.51 22.57 -44.12
C CYS A 32 8.19 21.86 -44.32
N ALA A 33 7.84 21.54 -45.56
CA ALA A 33 6.72 20.66 -45.84
C ALA A 33 6.91 19.44 -44.94
N GLN A 34 6.15 19.38 -43.84
CA GLN A 34 6.24 18.32 -42.86
C GLN A 34 5.91 17.06 -43.63
N ASN A 35 6.91 16.26 -44.01
CA ASN A 35 6.60 15.00 -44.65
C ASN A 35 5.81 14.20 -43.60
N PRO A 36 4.52 13.90 -43.84
CA PRO A 36 3.68 13.21 -42.88
C PRO A 36 4.29 11.86 -42.48
N GLU A 37 5.10 11.25 -43.35
CA GLU A 37 5.84 10.02 -43.06
C GLU A 37 6.96 10.23 -42.03
N THR A 38 7.69 11.35 -42.07
CA THR A 38 8.72 11.66 -41.06
C THR A 38 8.14 11.99 -39.69
N LEU A 39 7.01 12.69 -39.64
CA LEU A 39 6.29 12.90 -38.38
C LEU A 39 5.77 11.58 -37.81
N LYS A 40 5.15 10.76 -38.67
CA LYS A 40 4.66 9.43 -38.28
C LYS A 40 5.78 8.52 -37.76
N LYS A 41 6.93 8.49 -38.44
CA LYS A 41 8.10 7.72 -38.00
C LYS A 41 8.68 8.24 -36.67
N SER A 42 8.66 9.55 -36.45
CA SER A 42 9.09 10.16 -35.18
C SER A 42 8.12 9.84 -34.03
N ASP A 43 6.81 9.91 -34.29
CA ASP A 43 5.76 9.55 -33.34
C ASP A 43 5.86 8.06 -32.95
N GLU A 44 6.08 7.18 -33.92
CA GLU A 44 6.31 5.74 -33.70
C GLU A 44 7.58 5.47 -32.88
N ASN A 45 8.67 6.20 -33.14
CA ASN A 45 9.91 6.07 -32.38
C ASN A 45 9.76 6.53 -30.92
N LEU A 46 9.11 7.68 -30.71
CA LEU A 46 8.84 8.19 -29.36
C LEU A 46 7.92 7.23 -28.57
N ARG A 47 6.89 6.67 -29.21
CA ARG A 47 6.05 5.60 -28.62
C ARG A 47 6.87 4.38 -28.23
N LEU A 48 7.80 3.95 -29.08
CA LEU A 48 8.67 2.81 -28.79
C LEU A 48 9.57 3.10 -27.56
N LEU A 49 10.16 4.29 -27.47
CA LEU A 49 10.99 4.68 -26.33
C LEU A 49 10.20 4.73 -25.01
N LEU A 50 8.98 5.26 -25.06
CA LEU A 50 8.07 5.29 -23.91
C LEU A 50 7.69 3.87 -23.48
N LYS A 51 7.39 3.00 -24.45
CA LYS A 51 7.05 1.60 -24.21
C LYS A 51 8.23 0.81 -23.62
N ILE A 52 9.45 1.02 -24.12
CA ILE A 52 10.65 0.39 -23.55
C ILE A 52 10.86 0.87 -22.10
N SER A 53 10.64 2.16 -21.85
CA SER A 53 10.79 2.76 -20.52
C SER A 53 9.71 2.29 -19.53
N SER A 54 8.45 2.19 -19.99
CA SER A 54 7.31 1.74 -19.19
C SER A 54 7.46 0.27 -18.79
N VAL A 55 7.89 -0.61 -19.71
CA VAL A 55 8.06 -2.05 -19.44
C VAL A 55 8.97 -2.30 -18.23
N ARG A 56 10.07 -1.56 -18.12
CA ARG A 56 10.97 -1.67 -16.96
C ARG A 56 10.28 -1.26 -15.65
N ILE A 57 9.51 -0.18 -15.68
CA ILE A 57 8.79 0.33 -14.52
C ILE A 57 7.66 -0.62 -14.11
N VAL A 58 6.87 -1.08 -15.08
CA VAL A 58 5.82 -2.07 -14.92
C VAL A 58 6.35 -3.34 -14.26
N SER A 59 7.45 -3.89 -14.77
CA SER A 59 8.09 -5.07 -14.18
C SER A 59 8.56 -4.82 -12.75
N THR A 60 9.17 -3.66 -12.47
CA THR A 60 9.54 -3.27 -11.10
C THR A 60 8.32 -3.21 -10.17
N LEU A 61 7.21 -2.61 -10.60
CA LEU A 61 6.00 -2.48 -9.80
C LEU A 61 5.34 -3.83 -9.53
N GLN A 62 5.29 -4.72 -10.53
CA GLN A 62 4.79 -6.10 -10.37
C GLN A 62 5.63 -6.88 -9.37
N ASN A 63 6.96 -6.76 -9.44
CA ASN A 63 7.86 -7.37 -8.47
C ASN A 63 7.61 -6.82 -7.06
N ILE A 64 7.37 -5.52 -6.90
CA ILE A 64 7.04 -4.91 -5.60
C ILE A 64 5.70 -5.44 -5.07
N ALA A 65 4.66 -5.48 -5.90
CA ALA A 65 3.36 -6.04 -5.51
C ALA A 65 3.50 -7.47 -5.00
N HIS A 66 4.23 -8.31 -5.75
CA HIS A 66 4.51 -9.68 -5.34
C HIS A 66 5.25 -9.74 -4.00
N HIS A 67 6.33 -8.98 -3.84
CA HIS A 67 7.11 -8.95 -2.60
C HIS A 67 6.31 -8.44 -1.40
N VAL A 68 5.42 -7.46 -1.59
CA VAL A 68 4.49 -7.00 -0.56
C VAL A 68 3.61 -8.14 -0.06
N ASN A 69 3.01 -8.89 -0.97
CA ASN A 69 2.13 -10.01 -0.62
C ASN A 69 2.88 -11.15 0.09
N VAL A 70 4.08 -11.47 -0.36
CA VAL A 70 4.95 -12.47 0.30
C VAL A 70 5.34 -12.01 1.70
N GLU A 71 5.76 -10.74 1.87
CA GLU A 71 6.17 -10.22 3.18
C GLU A 71 4.99 -10.13 4.16
N ILE A 72 3.79 -9.73 3.70
CA ILE A 72 2.56 -9.75 4.51
C ILE A 72 2.25 -11.18 4.97
N THR A 73 2.29 -12.15 4.05
CA THR A 73 2.02 -13.57 4.37
C THR A 73 3.00 -14.09 5.41
N TYR A 74 4.30 -13.77 5.26
CA TYR A 74 5.32 -14.11 6.25
C TYR A 74 5.06 -13.45 7.61
N LEU A 75 4.64 -12.19 7.63
CA LEU A 75 4.33 -11.50 8.90
C LEU A 75 3.15 -12.15 9.62
N ILE A 76 2.09 -12.54 8.90
CA ILE A 76 0.94 -13.23 9.49
C ILE A 76 1.37 -14.56 10.11
N GLU A 77 2.10 -15.39 9.37
CA GLU A 77 2.60 -16.68 9.86
C GLU A 77 3.60 -16.54 11.00
N SER A 78 4.48 -15.55 10.91
CA SER A 78 5.42 -15.24 11.98
C SER A 78 4.69 -14.82 13.24
N SER A 79 3.57 -14.10 13.13
CA SER A 79 2.78 -13.68 14.29
C SER A 79 1.98 -14.82 14.90
N ARG A 80 1.46 -15.73 14.08
CA ARG A 80 0.90 -17.00 14.54
C ARG A 80 1.93 -17.77 15.36
N TRP A 81 3.12 -18.02 14.80
CA TRP A 81 4.21 -18.73 15.48
C TRP A 81 4.62 -18.06 16.79
N LYS A 82 4.83 -16.74 16.80
CA LYS A 82 5.20 -15.99 18.02
C LYS A 82 4.12 -16.03 19.07
N LEU A 83 2.85 -15.94 18.68
CA LEU A 83 1.75 -16.03 19.65
C LEU A 83 1.75 -17.40 20.32
N PHE A 84 1.96 -18.48 19.56
CA PHE A 84 2.11 -19.82 20.12
C PHE A 84 3.33 -19.94 21.04
N ASP A 85 4.49 -19.43 20.62
CA ASP A 85 5.71 -19.43 21.43
C ASP A 85 5.49 -18.69 22.76
N GLU A 86 4.97 -17.48 22.73
CA GLU A 86 4.69 -16.68 23.94
C GLU A 86 3.59 -17.30 24.82
N MET A 87 2.51 -17.82 24.23
CA MET A 87 1.49 -18.53 25.00
C MET A 87 2.01 -19.82 25.63
N SER A 88 2.96 -20.51 24.99
CA SER A 88 3.58 -21.70 25.57
C SER A 88 4.43 -21.37 26.81
N LYS A 89 5.07 -20.19 26.82
CA LYS A 89 5.87 -19.70 27.95
C LYS A 89 5.00 -19.24 29.11
N TYR A 90 3.99 -18.40 28.84
CA TYR A 90 3.19 -17.75 29.89
C TYR A 90 1.94 -18.55 30.29
N PHE A 91 1.30 -19.24 29.34
CA PHE A 91 0.01 -19.90 29.52
C PHE A 91 -0.03 -21.34 28.96
N PRO A 92 0.92 -22.23 29.29
CA PRO A 92 1.05 -23.54 28.65
C PRO A 92 -0.21 -24.41 28.79
N ARG A 93 -0.89 -24.35 29.94
CA ARG A 93 -2.11 -25.15 30.18
C ARG A 93 -3.31 -24.63 29.38
N LEU A 94 -3.40 -23.31 29.20
CA LEU A 94 -4.42 -22.69 28.38
C LEU A 94 -4.20 -23.03 26.92
N LEU A 95 -2.95 -22.95 26.46
CA LEU A 95 -2.58 -23.29 25.10
C LEU A 95 -2.85 -24.77 24.78
N GLY A 96 -2.71 -25.67 25.76
CA GLY A 96 -3.05 -27.08 25.60
C GLY A 96 -4.55 -27.37 25.32
N GLN A 97 -5.44 -26.38 25.45
CA GLN A 97 -6.85 -26.54 25.10
C GLN A 97 -7.04 -26.47 23.57
N PRO A 98 -7.64 -27.49 22.92
CA PRO A 98 -7.85 -27.48 21.47
C PRO A 98 -8.60 -26.23 20.98
N SER A 99 -9.63 -25.79 21.73
CA SER A 99 -10.41 -24.61 21.37
C SER A 99 -9.61 -23.31 21.36
N VAL A 100 -8.51 -23.23 22.12
CA VAL A 100 -7.63 -22.04 22.11
C VAL A 100 -6.80 -22.01 20.84
N VAL A 101 -6.24 -23.16 20.44
CA VAL A 101 -5.49 -23.31 19.19
C VAL A 101 -6.40 -23.00 18.00
N ASP A 102 -7.58 -23.61 17.96
CA ASP A 102 -8.55 -23.41 16.89
C ASP A 102 -8.98 -21.93 16.80
N SER A 103 -9.17 -21.24 17.92
CA SER A 103 -9.49 -19.81 17.94
C SER A 103 -8.36 -18.93 17.42
N ILE A 104 -7.10 -19.25 17.73
CA ILE A 104 -5.94 -18.52 17.20
C ILE A 104 -5.85 -18.70 15.69
N ASP A 105 -5.97 -19.94 15.22
CA ASP A 105 -5.91 -20.26 13.80
C ASP A 105 -7.06 -19.57 13.04
N GLU A 106 -8.28 -19.60 13.60
CA GLU A 106 -9.43 -18.91 13.04
C GLU A 106 -9.21 -17.39 12.95
N LEU A 107 -8.62 -16.77 13.98
CA LEU A 107 -8.27 -15.34 13.95
C LEU A 107 -7.27 -15.02 12.84
N ILE A 108 -6.21 -15.83 12.73
CA ILE A 108 -5.15 -15.66 11.72
C ILE A 108 -5.70 -15.81 10.30
N ASP A 109 -6.51 -16.84 10.05
CA ASP A 109 -7.15 -17.06 8.75
C ASP A 109 -8.13 -15.95 8.39
N ASN A 110 -8.91 -15.48 9.37
CA ASN A 110 -9.81 -14.36 9.14
C ASN A 110 -9.06 -13.07 8.80
N ILE A 111 -7.92 -12.79 9.45
CA ILE A 111 -7.03 -11.66 9.12
C ILE A 111 -6.50 -11.81 7.69
N ARG A 112 -5.99 -12.99 7.32
CA ARG A 112 -5.51 -13.30 5.97
C ARG A 112 -6.61 -13.04 4.93
N ASN A 113 -7.81 -13.51 5.19
CA ASN A 113 -8.94 -13.30 4.29
C ASN A 113 -9.23 -11.80 4.13
N GLN A 114 -9.25 -11.01 5.21
CA GLN A 114 -9.48 -9.55 5.09
C GLN A 114 -8.41 -8.80 4.28
N LEU A 115 -7.19 -9.33 4.24
CA LEU A 115 -6.07 -8.74 3.49
C LEU A 115 -6.12 -9.07 2.01
N PHE A 116 -6.50 -10.30 1.64
CA PHE A 116 -6.43 -10.79 0.26
C PHE A 116 -7.80 -10.95 -0.41
N ILE A 117 -8.87 -10.35 0.12
CA ILE A 117 -10.14 -10.28 -0.60
C ILE A 117 -9.97 -9.40 -1.84
N THR A 118 -10.19 -10.01 -3.00
CA THR A 118 -10.12 -9.37 -4.33
C THR A 118 -11.28 -8.42 -4.63
N THR A 119 -12.34 -8.43 -3.81
CA THR A 119 -13.50 -7.53 -4.00
C THR A 119 -13.30 -6.20 -3.29
N ASP A 120 -13.77 -5.13 -3.95
CA ASP A 120 -13.85 -3.81 -3.34
C ASP A 120 -14.84 -3.84 -2.17
N ILE A 121 -14.30 -3.75 -0.97
CA ILE A 121 -15.06 -3.68 0.28
C ILE A 121 -14.92 -2.28 0.83
N SER A 122 -16.05 -1.65 1.17
CA SER A 122 -16.04 -0.34 1.81
C SER A 122 -15.28 -0.38 3.13
N GLN A 123 -14.56 0.71 3.45
CA GLN A 123 -13.81 0.82 4.69
C GLN A 123 -14.68 0.48 5.91
N GLN A 124 -15.91 1.03 5.99
CA GLN A 124 -16.86 0.77 7.07
C GLN A 124 -17.17 -0.72 7.27
N ARG A 125 -17.25 -1.49 6.19
CA ARG A 125 -17.48 -2.93 6.27
C ARG A 125 -16.26 -3.66 6.83
N ILE A 126 -15.05 -3.26 6.43
CA ILE A 126 -13.79 -3.79 7.00
C ILE A 126 -13.75 -3.53 8.51
N GLU A 127 -14.11 -2.31 8.96
CA GLU A 127 -14.08 -1.98 10.39
C GLU A 127 -15.01 -2.89 11.19
N LYS A 128 -16.25 -3.08 10.72
CA LYS A 128 -17.24 -3.95 11.36
C LYS A 128 -16.80 -5.41 11.40
N GLU A 129 -16.25 -5.93 10.30
CA GLU A 129 -15.78 -7.32 10.24
C GLU A 129 -14.58 -7.55 11.18
N ILE A 130 -13.66 -6.60 11.29
CA ILE A 130 -12.53 -6.69 12.22
C ILE A 130 -13.00 -6.66 13.67
N GLU A 131 -13.91 -5.75 14.02
CA GLU A 131 -14.48 -5.71 15.37
C GLU A 131 -15.18 -7.02 15.72
N LYS A 132 -15.96 -7.58 14.79
CA LYS A 132 -16.66 -8.85 14.95
C LYS A 132 -15.69 -10.02 15.10
N MET A 133 -14.61 -10.04 14.31
CA MET A 133 -13.57 -11.07 14.36
C MET A 133 -12.85 -11.07 15.71
N VAL A 134 -12.41 -9.91 16.18
CA VAL A 134 -11.75 -9.76 17.48
C VAL A 134 -12.70 -10.12 18.62
N GLN A 135 -13.95 -9.65 18.55
CA GLN A 135 -14.98 -10.03 19.53
C GLN A 135 -15.18 -11.55 19.57
N LYS A 136 -15.33 -12.19 18.41
CA LYS A 136 -15.53 -13.63 18.32
C LYS A 136 -14.37 -14.39 18.96
N PHE A 137 -13.14 -14.02 18.63
CA PHE A 137 -11.93 -14.58 19.22
C PHE A 137 -11.95 -14.52 20.75
N PHE A 138 -12.16 -13.33 21.33
CA PHE A 138 -12.16 -13.19 22.79
C PHE A 138 -13.33 -13.90 23.46
N VAL A 139 -14.53 -13.90 22.86
CA VAL A 139 -15.68 -14.63 23.41
C VAL A 139 -15.42 -16.15 23.42
N GLN A 140 -14.79 -16.70 22.38
CA GLN A 140 -14.39 -18.11 22.34
C GLN A 140 -13.34 -18.46 23.40
N LEU A 141 -12.46 -17.51 23.75
CA LEU A 141 -11.45 -17.71 24.79
C LEU A 141 -12.00 -17.64 26.22
N ILE A 142 -13.23 -17.15 26.45
CA ILE A 142 -13.80 -17.03 27.81
C ILE A 142 -13.84 -18.40 28.52
N PRO A 143 -14.48 -19.46 27.97
CA PRO A 143 -14.56 -20.73 28.67
C PRO A 143 -13.19 -21.34 29.03
N PRO A 144 -12.24 -21.51 28.10
CA PRO A 144 -10.95 -22.11 28.44
C PRO A 144 -10.15 -21.25 29.43
N THR A 145 -10.17 -19.92 29.26
CA THR A 145 -9.48 -19.01 30.20
C THR A 145 -10.07 -19.09 31.60
N PHE A 146 -11.40 -19.03 31.72
CA PHE A 146 -12.11 -19.13 32.99
C PHE A 146 -11.83 -20.46 33.70
N LEU A 147 -11.87 -21.58 32.98
CA LEU A 147 -11.70 -22.91 33.56
C LEU A 147 -10.26 -23.14 33.98
N CYS A 148 -9.29 -22.64 33.22
CA CYS A 148 -7.89 -22.66 33.58
C CYS A 148 -7.61 -21.91 34.89
N ILE A 149 -8.23 -20.73 35.04
CA ILE A 149 -8.11 -19.91 36.24
C ILE A 149 -8.75 -20.59 37.46
N THR A 150 -10.00 -21.05 37.32
CA THR A 150 -10.84 -21.41 38.47
C THR A 150 -10.66 -22.83 38.93
N THR A 151 -10.28 -23.75 38.05
CA THR A 151 -10.19 -25.17 38.40
C THR A 151 -8.78 -25.64 38.67
N GLY A 152 -7.76 -25.01 38.07
CA GLY A 152 -6.36 -25.42 38.14
C GLY A 152 -5.89 -26.28 36.95
N PRO A 153 -6.48 -27.46 36.67
CA PRO A 153 -6.05 -28.34 35.57
C PRO A 153 -6.71 -28.02 34.22
N CYS A 154 -7.33 -26.85 34.02
CA CYS A 154 -7.93 -26.45 32.73
C CYS A 154 -8.85 -27.52 32.12
N LYS A 155 -9.77 -28.11 32.90
CA LYS A 155 -10.63 -29.19 32.38
C LYS A 155 -11.66 -28.65 31.39
N MET A 156 -11.98 -29.44 30.36
CA MET A 156 -13.08 -29.14 29.45
C MET A 156 -14.44 -29.30 30.14
N VAL A 157 -15.42 -28.53 29.68
CA VAL A 157 -16.80 -28.57 30.17
C VAL A 157 -17.75 -29.02 29.07
N SER A 158 -18.97 -29.39 29.44
CA SER A 158 -20.03 -29.63 28.46
C SER A 158 -20.30 -28.37 27.63
N GLN A 159 -20.73 -28.56 26.36
CA GLN A 159 -21.06 -27.44 25.47
C GLN A 159 -22.14 -26.53 26.07
N SER A 160 -23.13 -27.10 26.77
CA SER A 160 -24.16 -26.35 27.47
C SER A 160 -23.57 -25.39 28.51
N TYR A 161 -22.59 -25.86 29.29
CA TYR A 161 -21.92 -25.01 30.28
C TYR A 161 -21.02 -23.96 29.62
N ALA A 162 -20.31 -24.30 28.55
CA ALA A 162 -19.52 -23.35 27.76
C ALA A 162 -20.39 -22.22 27.18
N ASN A 163 -21.56 -22.56 26.64
CA ASN A 163 -22.53 -21.58 26.15
C ASN A 163 -23.06 -20.70 27.29
N CYS A 164 -23.33 -21.28 28.48
CA CYS A 164 -23.72 -20.51 29.64
C CYS A 164 -22.65 -19.50 30.06
N LEU A 165 -21.38 -19.92 30.08
CA LEU A 165 -20.22 -19.06 30.38
C LEU A 165 -20.16 -17.86 29.44
N GLN A 166 -20.27 -18.10 28.14
CA GLN A 166 -20.24 -17.05 27.12
C GLN A 166 -21.41 -16.06 27.29
N ASN A 167 -22.61 -16.55 27.61
CA ASN A 167 -23.81 -15.72 27.75
C ASN A 167 -23.87 -14.94 29.07
N ASN A 168 -23.17 -15.42 30.12
CA ASN A 168 -23.29 -14.88 31.48
C ASN A 168 -22.01 -14.26 32.03
N SER A 169 -20.89 -14.34 31.31
CA SER A 169 -19.72 -13.54 31.64
C SER A 169 -20.10 -12.06 31.64
N PRO A 170 -19.65 -11.24 32.63
CA PRO A 170 -19.63 -9.79 32.42
C PRO A 170 -18.94 -9.54 31.08
N SER A 171 -19.37 -8.51 30.34
CA SER A 171 -19.00 -8.30 28.93
C SER A 171 -17.57 -8.74 28.66
N TRP A 172 -17.30 -9.48 27.59
CA TRP A 172 -15.95 -9.97 27.26
C TRP A 172 -14.87 -8.88 27.37
N LYS A 173 -15.24 -7.61 27.16
CA LYS A 173 -14.42 -6.42 27.41
C LYS A 173 -14.03 -6.23 28.88
N ALA A 174 -14.93 -6.44 29.83
CA ALA A 174 -14.60 -6.43 31.26
C ALA A 174 -13.71 -7.61 31.65
N PHE A 175 -13.88 -8.78 31.01
CA PHE A 175 -13.08 -9.98 31.26
C PHE A 175 -11.62 -9.79 30.84
N PHE A 176 -11.38 -9.27 29.63
CA PHE A 176 -10.04 -9.12 29.04
C PHE A 176 -9.48 -7.68 29.11
N GLY A 177 -10.20 -6.76 29.76
CA GLY A 177 -9.81 -5.36 29.88
C GLY A 177 -9.98 -4.55 28.58
N MET A 178 -9.23 -3.45 28.45
CA MET A 178 -9.34 -2.55 27.28
C MET A 178 -8.51 -2.98 26.07
N GLU A 179 -7.60 -3.92 26.24
CA GLU A 179 -6.68 -4.39 25.18
C GLU A 179 -7.41 -4.89 23.93
N PRO A 180 -8.53 -5.65 24.01
CA PRO A 180 -9.25 -6.05 22.81
C PRO A 180 -9.73 -4.89 21.92
N ASN A 181 -10.16 -3.76 22.49
CA ASN A 181 -10.55 -2.60 21.69
C ASN A 181 -9.33 -1.97 20.99
N LYS A 182 -8.16 -1.98 21.65
CA LYS A 182 -6.90 -1.51 21.05
C LYS A 182 -6.48 -2.44 19.92
N ILE A 183 -6.58 -3.75 20.11
CA ILE A 183 -6.31 -4.77 19.09
C ILE A 183 -7.19 -4.54 17.86
N SER A 184 -8.51 -4.37 18.03
CA SER A 184 -9.42 -4.06 16.91
C SER A 184 -8.96 -2.82 16.15
N THR A 185 -8.57 -1.76 16.87
CA THR A 185 -8.10 -0.50 16.27
C THR A 185 -6.81 -0.70 15.47
N ILE A 186 -5.83 -1.42 16.04
CA ILE A 186 -4.53 -1.68 15.43
C ILE A 186 -4.66 -2.58 14.20
N LEU A 187 -5.46 -3.65 14.30
CA LEU A 187 -5.75 -4.55 13.18
C LEU A 187 -6.43 -3.79 12.04
N ARG A 188 -7.44 -2.97 12.36
CA ARG A 188 -8.09 -2.10 11.37
C ARG A 188 -7.10 -1.22 10.64
N GLN A 189 -6.27 -0.48 11.38
CA GLN A 189 -5.27 0.40 10.78
C GLN A 189 -4.25 -0.39 9.94
N THR A 190 -3.84 -1.56 10.40
CA THR A 190 -2.86 -2.41 9.72
C THR A 190 -3.41 -2.98 8.42
N ILE A 191 -4.64 -3.51 8.43
CA ILE A 191 -5.31 -4.06 7.25
C ILE A 191 -5.54 -2.96 6.22
N LEU A 192 -6.09 -1.81 6.63
CA LEU A 192 -6.30 -0.68 5.73
C LEU A 192 -4.99 -0.16 5.14
N LYS A 193 -3.92 -0.10 5.94
CA LYS A 193 -2.58 0.30 5.47
C LYS A 193 -2.07 -0.62 4.36
N TYR A 194 -2.16 -1.95 4.53
CA TYR A 194 -1.69 -2.88 3.51
C TYR A 194 -2.54 -2.84 2.24
N ARG A 195 -3.86 -2.77 2.36
CA ARG A 195 -4.75 -2.61 1.19
C ARG A 195 -4.49 -1.30 0.45
N LEU A 196 -4.20 -0.22 1.18
CA LEU A 196 -3.83 1.05 0.56
C LEU A 196 -2.48 0.96 -0.16
N ILE A 197 -1.50 0.23 0.38
CA ILE A 197 -0.21 -0.02 -0.29
C ILE A 197 -0.46 -0.76 -1.62
N GLU A 198 -1.22 -1.85 -1.60
CA GLU A 198 -1.56 -2.63 -2.80
C GLU A 198 -2.27 -1.76 -3.85
N SER A 199 -3.35 -1.08 -3.45
CA SER A 199 -4.10 -0.17 -4.32
C SER A 199 -3.23 0.95 -4.91
N THR A 200 -2.29 1.49 -4.13
CA THR A 200 -1.36 2.52 -4.63
C THR A 200 -0.35 1.95 -5.63
N ILE A 201 0.12 0.70 -5.43
CA ILE A 201 0.98 0.02 -6.40
C ILE A 201 0.21 -0.23 -7.70
N ASP A 202 -1.05 -0.66 -7.62
CA ASP A 202 -1.92 -0.85 -8.78
C ASP A 202 -2.18 0.46 -9.54
N GLN A 203 -2.38 1.58 -8.83
CA GLN A 203 -2.51 2.90 -9.43
C GLN A 203 -1.23 3.32 -10.16
N LEU A 204 -0.05 3.13 -9.54
CA LEU A 204 1.23 3.37 -10.20
C LEU A 204 1.41 2.48 -11.43
N HIS A 205 0.97 1.23 -11.36
CA HIS A 205 1.05 0.29 -12.48
C HIS A 205 0.16 0.74 -13.64
N ARG A 206 -1.07 1.19 -13.37
CA ARG A 206 -1.96 1.78 -14.38
C ARG A 206 -1.38 3.04 -14.99
N LEU A 207 -0.86 3.97 -14.19
CA LEU A 207 -0.19 5.17 -14.68
C LEU A 207 0.98 4.83 -15.62
N ALA A 208 1.79 3.81 -15.27
CA ALA A 208 2.91 3.37 -16.11
C ALA A 208 2.44 2.81 -17.46
N LEU A 209 1.29 2.13 -17.51
CA LEU A 209 0.68 1.65 -18.75
C LEU A 209 0.04 2.78 -19.56
N GLU A 210 -0.59 3.76 -18.91
CA GLU A 210 -1.21 4.92 -19.57
C GLU A 210 -0.19 5.80 -20.29
N VAL A 211 1.06 5.86 -19.81
CA VAL A 211 2.18 6.52 -20.51
C VAL A 211 2.42 5.93 -21.90
N GLU A 212 2.10 4.65 -22.13
CA GLU A 212 2.19 4.03 -23.47
C GLU A 212 1.12 4.56 -24.44
N ALA A 213 0.02 5.08 -23.91
CA ALA A 213 -1.16 5.53 -24.65
C ALA A 213 -1.23 7.07 -24.78
N MET A 214 -0.08 7.76 -24.71
CA MET A 214 -0.04 9.24 -24.77
C MET A 214 -0.86 9.83 -25.92
N ASN A 215 -1.58 10.92 -25.61
CA ASN A 215 -2.47 11.61 -26.52
C ASN A 215 -1.73 12.05 -27.81
N ASN A 216 -2.32 11.74 -28.97
CA ASN A 216 -1.78 12.10 -30.30
C ASN A 216 -1.39 13.58 -30.38
N LEU A 217 -2.16 14.46 -29.73
CA LEU A 217 -1.93 15.91 -29.76
C LEU A 217 -0.65 16.34 -29.02
N CYS A 218 -0.29 15.59 -27.97
CA CYS A 218 0.96 15.78 -27.24
C CYS A 218 2.15 15.24 -28.05
N MET A 219 2.01 14.05 -28.64
CA MET A 219 3.02 13.42 -29.48
C MET A 219 3.40 14.33 -30.66
N THR A 220 2.40 14.87 -31.37
CA THR A 220 2.62 15.79 -32.50
C THR A 220 3.35 17.07 -32.09
N ARG A 221 3.07 17.64 -30.91
CA ARG A 221 3.79 18.83 -30.43
C ARG A 221 5.24 18.54 -30.06
N SER A 222 5.50 17.38 -29.44
CA SER A 222 6.86 16.94 -29.10
C SER A 222 7.67 16.65 -30.36
N THR A 223 7.09 15.98 -31.35
CA THR A 223 7.77 15.67 -32.62
C THR A 223 7.95 16.89 -33.51
N GLN A 224 7.04 17.86 -33.49
CA GLN A 224 7.23 19.17 -34.14
C GLN A 224 8.42 19.93 -33.55
N ASN A 225 8.55 19.97 -32.22
CA ASN A 225 9.67 20.66 -31.55
C ASN A 225 11.01 19.95 -31.75
N ALA A 226 11.03 18.62 -31.84
CA ALA A 226 12.23 17.83 -32.09
C ALA A 226 12.70 17.90 -33.56
N ASN A 227 11.78 17.96 -34.52
CA ASN A 227 12.09 17.87 -35.94
C ASN A 227 12.17 19.21 -36.69
N CYS A 228 11.56 20.29 -36.18
CA CYS A 228 11.68 21.61 -36.83
C CYS A 228 13.13 22.12 -36.82
N ALA A 229 13.91 21.80 -35.78
CA ALA A 229 15.30 22.25 -35.68
C ALA A 229 16.23 21.57 -36.70
N SER A 230 16.04 20.27 -36.97
CA SER A 230 16.88 19.50 -37.90
C SER A 230 16.46 19.66 -39.37
N ALA A 231 15.19 19.97 -39.63
CA ALA A 231 14.68 20.17 -40.99
C ALA A 231 14.90 21.60 -41.52
N CYS A 232 14.89 22.63 -40.65
CA CYS A 232 15.03 24.03 -41.06
C CYS A 232 16.46 24.56 -41.06
N ILE A 233 17.38 23.89 -40.35
CA ILE A 233 18.77 24.34 -40.22
C ILE A 233 19.67 23.17 -40.64
N PRO A 234 20.47 23.30 -41.73
CA PRO A 234 21.44 22.29 -42.11
C PRO A 234 22.60 22.35 -41.12
N ILE A 235 22.42 21.80 -39.93
CA ILE A 235 23.49 21.61 -38.97
C ILE A 235 24.25 20.37 -39.40
N LYS A 236 25.56 20.52 -39.63
CA LYS A 236 26.49 19.42 -39.88
C LYS A 236 26.25 18.32 -38.85
N GLN A 237 26.27 17.09 -39.34
CA GLN A 237 25.74 15.84 -38.80
C GLN A 237 26.35 15.33 -37.48
N GLU A 238 26.92 16.18 -36.64
CA GLU A 238 27.77 15.76 -35.51
C GLU A 238 27.22 16.04 -34.11
N LEU A 239 26.04 16.64 -33.93
CA LEU A 239 25.40 16.74 -32.61
C LEU A 239 23.87 16.65 -32.70
N ILE A 240 23.31 15.44 -32.81
CA ILE A 240 21.87 15.19 -32.60
C ILE A 240 21.69 14.17 -31.47
N ASP A 241 22.49 14.27 -30.41
CA ASP A 241 22.42 13.36 -29.26
C ASP A 241 21.76 13.97 -28.01
N SER A 242 21.25 15.21 -28.10
CA SER A 242 20.54 15.84 -26.98
C SER A 242 19.23 16.51 -27.42
N CYS A 243 18.11 16.05 -26.86
CA CYS A 243 16.82 16.75 -26.92
C CYS A 243 17.00 18.20 -26.45
N SER A 244 16.62 19.16 -27.31
CA SER A 244 16.65 20.60 -27.00
C SER A 244 15.78 20.90 -25.77
N GLU A 245 16.02 22.00 -25.05
CA GLU A 245 15.18 22.37 -23.91
C GLU A 245 13.69 22.55 -24.31
N ASP A 246 13.40 22.93 -25.56
CA ASP A 246 12.03 23.00 -26.08
C ASP A 246 11.38 21.61 -26.25
N CYS A 247 12.17 20.61 -26.65
CA CYS A 247 11.76 19.21 -26.71
C CYS A 247 11.52 18.65 -25.29
N LYS A 248 12.39 18.98 -24.33
CA LYS A 248 12.21 18.62 -22.90
C LYS A 248 10.97 19.26 -22.31
N ASN A 249 10.76 20.56 -22.54
CA ASN A 249 9.61 21.29 -22.02
C ASN A 249 8.29 20.77 -22.62
N ALA A 250 8.27 20.42 -23.91
CA ALA A 250 7.11 19.78 -24.52
C ALA A 250 6.80 18.42 -23.88
N ALA A 251 7.82 17.58 -23.66
CA ALA A 251 7.66 16.30 -22.98
C ALA A 251 7.23 16.45 -21.50
N ARG A 252 7.74 17.46 -20.79
CA ARG A 252 7.33 17.79 -19.41
C ARG A 252 5.87 18.19 -19.34
N GLU A 253 5.42 19.06 -20.23
CA GLU A 253 4.03 19.53 -20.23
C GLU A 253 3.07 18.39 -20.58
N CYS A 254 3.46 17.53 -21.51
CA CYS A 254 2.75 16.31 -21.87
C CYS A 254 2.56 15.32 -20.71
N LEU A 255 3.60 15.13 -19.89
CA LEU A 255 3.61 14.15 -18.80
C LEU A 255 3.29 14.77 -17.44
N ARG A 256 2.97 16.07 -17.38
CA ARG A 256 2.91 16.83 -16.12
C ARG A 256 1.93 16.25 -15.11
N GLU A 257 0.73 15.91 -15.56
CA GLU A 257 -0.33 15.35 -14.71
C GLU A 257 0.09 13.96 -14.18
N SER A 258 0.45 13.04 -15.08
CA SER A 258 0.93 11.70 -14.71
C SER A 258 2.16 11.74 -13.80
N ALA A 259 3.10 12.67 -14.01
CA ALA A 259 4.28 12.85 -13.17
C ALA A 259 3.93 13.41 -11.79
N THR A 260 2.91 14.27 -11.69
CA THR A 260 2.43 14.81 -10.41
C THR A 260 1.76 13.71 -9.58
N ASP A 261 0.87 12.94 -10.21
CA ASP A 261 0.19 11.81 -9.57
C ASP A 261 1.18 10.73 -9.14
N TRP A 262 2.13 10.39 -10.02
CA TRP A 262 3.22 9.47 -9.72
C TRP A 262 3.99 9.87 -8.45
N ASN A 263 4.42 11.14 -8.37
CA ASN A 263 5.15 11.64 -7.20
C ASN A 263 4.31 11.59 -5.92
N SER A 264 3.01 11.89 -6.02
CA SER A 264 2.06 11.79 -4.91
C SER A 264 1.96 10.34 -4.39
N PHE A 265 1.73 9.39 -5.29
CA PHE A 265 1.60 7.96 -4.95
C PHE A 265 2.89 7.37 -4.38
N ILE A 266 4.06 7.71 -4.93
CA ILE A 266 5.36 7.30 -4.38
C ILE A 266 5.58 7.88 -2.97
N SER A 267 5.20 9.13 -2.74
CA SER A 267 5.27 9.77 -1.42
C SER A 267 4.38 9.03 -0.41
N LEU A 268 3.15 8.69 -0.83
CA LEU A 268 2.21 7.92 -0.03
C LEU A 268 2.77 6.53 0.31
N LEU A 269 3.26 5.77 -0.68
CA LEU A 269 3.88 4.45 -0.44
C LEU A 269 5.05 4.52 0.54
N ARG A 270 5.91 5.54 0.43
CA ARG A 270 7.01 5.71 1.38
C ARG A 270 6.50 5.93 2.81
N LYS A 271 5.48 6.77 2.98
CA LYS A 271 4.85 7.00 4.29
C LYS A 271 4.24 5.72 4.86
N LEU A 272 3.50 4.97 4.05
CA LEU A 272 2.84 3.72 4.48
C LEU A 272 3.83 2.58 4.75
N SER A 273 4.96 2.54 4.03
CA SER A 273 6.01 1.56 4.24
C SER A 273 6.78 1.77 5.55
N ASN A 274 6.77 3.00 6.09
CA ASN A 274 7.36 3.26 7.39
C ASN A 274 6.54 2.53 8.45
N THR A 275 7.18 1.67 9.24
CA THR A 275 6.51 0.80 10.24
C THR A 275 5.64 -0.31 9.62
N PHE A 276 6.02 -0.82 8.44
CA PHE A 276 5.34 -1.94 7.78
C PHE A 276 5.01 -3.08 8.77
N ASP A 277 5.99 -3.56 9.54
CA ASP A 277 5.93 -4.73 10.42
C ASP A 277 5.32 -4.51 11.82
N LYS A 278 5.11 -3.26 12.26
CA LYS A 278 4.71 -2.98 13.67
C LYS A 278 3.30 -3.44 14.03
N GLY A 279 2.39 -3.52 13.05
CA GLY A 279 0.98 -3.81 13.29
C GLY A 279 0.72 -5.15 13.97
N PHE A 280 1.38 -6.21 13.49
CA PHE A 280 1.20 -7.55 14.06
C PHE A 280 1.95 -7.78 15.37
N VAL A 281 3.06 -7.08 15.61
CA VAL A 281 3.78 -7.14 16.89
C VAL A 281 2.89 -6.67 18.04
N GLU A 282 2.07 -5.63 17.83
CA GLU A 282 1.15 -5.16 18.87
C GLU A 282 -0.10 -6.04 19.00
N LEU A 283 -0.50 -6.77 17.95
CA LEU A 283 -1.51 -7.82 18.05
C LEU A 283 -1.05 -8.92 19.01
N GLU A 284 0.15 -9.48 18.79
CA GLU A 284 0.75 -10.53 19.61
C GLU A 284 0.75 -10.13 21.09
N LYS A 285 1.34 -8.96 21.38
CA LYS A 285 1.43 -8.43 22.75
C LYS A 285 0.06 -8.14 23.36
N GLY A 286 -0.87 -7.60 22.58
CA GLY A 286 -2.22 -7.29 23.04
C GLY A 286 -2.97 -8.53 23.52
N ILE A 287 -2.87 -9.64 22.78
CA ILE A 287 -3.51 -10.91 23.18
C ILE A 287 -2.92 -11.42 24.50
N ILE A 288 -1.59 -11.45 24.62
CA ILE A 288 -0.90 -11.88 25.85
C ILE A 288 -1.30 -11.01 27.04
N ARG A 289 -1.32 -9.68 26.89
CA ARG A 289 -1.76 -8.74 27.94
C ARG A 289 -3.22 -8.93 28.33
N SER A 290 -4.09 -9.19 27.35
CA SER A 290 -5.53 -9.44 27.58
C SER A 290 -5.75 -10.68 28.46
N ILE A 291 -5.05 -11.78 28.12
CA ILE A 291 -5.12 -13.03 28.89
C ILE A 291 -4.52 -12.84 30.29
N SER A 292 -3.37 -12.16 30.40
CA SER A 292 -2.75 -11.82 31.69
C SER A 292 -3.73 -11.07 32.59
N HIS A 293 -4.38 -10.03 32.05
CA HIS A 293 -5.37 -9.24 32.78
C HIS A 293 -6.53 -10.09 33.33
N ALA A 294 -7.05 -11.00 32.51
CA ALA A 294 -8.14 -11.89 32.92
C ALA A 294 -7.73 -12.80 34.08
N ILE A 295 -6.52 -13.35 34.02
CA ILE A 295 -5.96 -14.25 35.03
C ILE A 295 -5.67 -13.50 36.33
N GLU A 296 -5.09 -12.31 36.26
CA GLU A 296 -4.57 -11.59 37.43
C GLU A 296 -5.63 -10.76 38.15
N MET A 297 -6.50 -10.07 37.42
CA MET A 297 -7.31 -8.97 37.99
C MET A 297 -8.79 -9.31 38.16
N GLN A 298 -9.34 -10.22 37.37
CA GLN A 298 -10.79 -10.45 37.30
C GLN A 298 -11.23 -11.87 37.68
N ALA A 299 -10.28 -12.79 37.80
CA ALA A 299 -10.50 -14.20 38.11
C ALA A 299 -11.54 -14.46 39.24
N PRO A 300 -11.42 -13.86 40.45
CA PRO A 300 -12.34 -14.17 41.56
C PRO A 300 -13.75 -13.61 41.38
N THR A 301 -13.87 -12.37 40.89
CA THR A 301 -15.14 -11.68 40.69
C THR A 301 -15.99 -12.37 39.63
N ILE A 302 -15.32 -12.82 38.56
CA ILE A 302 -15.98 -13.53 37.47
C ILE A 302 -16.37 -14.94 37.90
N ALA A 303 -15.51 -15.65 38.64
CA ALA A 303 -15.83 -16.95 39.24
C ALA A 303 -17.11 -16.90 40.07
N LYS A 304 -17.24 -15.91 40.94
CA LYS A 304 -18.43 -15.73 41.79
C LYS A 304 -19.70 -15.47 40.96
N THR A 305 -19.61 -14.62 39.95
CA THR A 305 -20.76 -14.27 39.09
C THR A 305 -21.21 -15.44 38.24
N VAL A 306 -20.26 -16.13 37.61
CA VAL A 306 -20.49 -17.29 36.76
C VAL A 306 -21.07 -18.45 37.55
N LEU A 307 -20.46 -18.82 38.68
CA LEU A 307 -20.95 -19.95 39.50
C LEU A 307 -22.37 -19.70 40.01
N ARG A 308 -22.73 -18.44 40.28
CA ARG A 308 -24.10 -18.06 40.67
C ARG A 308 -25.11 -18.25 39.53
N LYS A 309 -24.72 -17.98 38.29
CA LYS A 309 -25.64 -18.01 37.13
C LYS A 309 -25.67 -19.36 36.41
N CYS A 310 -24.51 -19.98 36.21
CA CYS A 310 -24.36 -21.24 35.50
C CYS A 310 -24.36 -22.47 36.42
N GLY A 311 -24.29 -22.26 37.74
CA GLY A 311 -24.22 -23.35 38.72
C GLY A 311 -22.85 -24.02 38.78
N ARG A 312 -22.79 -25.18 39.44
CA ARG A 312 -21.56 -25.97 39.60
C ARG A 312 -21.01 -26.41 38.23
N ILE A 313 -19.69 -26.47 38.14
CA ILE A 313 -18.98 -26.82 36.90
C ILE A 313 -19.36 -28.24 36.48
N SER A 314 -19.90 -28.38 35.27
CA SER A 314 -20.21 -29.67 34.63
C SER A 314 -19.07 -30.03 33.68
N PHE A 315 -18.13 -30.84 34.18
CA PHE A 315 -17.01 -31.31 33.37
C PHE A 315 -17.47 -32.26 32.26
N ALA A 316 -16.89 -32.11 31.07
CA ALA A 316 -17.03 -33.11 30.03
C ALA A 316 -16.25 -34.38 30.43
N LYS A 317 -16.74 -35.56 30.02
CA LYS A 317 -15.94 -36.79 30.05
C LYS A 317 -14.74 -36.55 29.13
N THR A 318 -13.59 -36.30 29.72
CA THR A 318 -12.36 -35.93 29.00
C THR A 318 -11.54 -37.18 28.73
N PHE A 319 -11.09 -37.34 27.49
CA PHE A 319 -9.90 -38.14 27.18
C PHE A 319 -8.70 -37.20 27.32
N ASP A 320 -7.68 -37.60 28.07
CA ASP A 320 -6.41 -36.88 28.22
C ASP A 320 -5.61 -36.94 26.90
N ASN A 321 -6.11 -36.28 25.85
CA ASN A 321 -5.34 -36.06 24.64
C ASN A 321 -4.72 -34.68 24.72
N ILE A 322 -3.60 -34.58 25.42
CA ILE A 322 -2.69 -33.44 25.29
C ILE A 322 -2.20 -33.46 23.83
N ARG A 323 -2.80 -32.63 22.97
CA ARG A 323 -2.27 -32.41 21.62
C ARG A 323 -0.88 -31.80 21.78
N ARG A 324 0.15 -32.49 21.29
CA ARG A 324 1.41 -31.82 20.93
C ARG A 324 1.07 -30.87 19.80
N ILE A 325 1.06 -29.58 20.10
CA ILE A 325 0.94 -28.53 19.10
C ILE A 325 2.32 -28.43 18.47
N ASP A 326 2.47 -29.00 17.29
CA ASP A 326 3.68 -28.84 16.50
C ASP A 326 3.50 -27.57 15.67
N TYR A 327 4.21 -26.51 16.03
CA TYR A 327 4.17 -25.23 15.33
C TYR A 327 5.59 -24.87 14.90
N GLN A 328 5.83 -24.94 13.59
CA GLN A 328 7.12 -24.63 13.01
C GLN A 328 7.27 -23.13 12.82
N LYS A 329 8.48 -22.64 13.08
CA LYS A 329 8.85 -21.27 12.75
C LYS A 329 8.84 -21.14 11.22
N PRO A 330 8.16 -20.14 10.63
CA PRO A 330 8.15 -19.97 9.19
C PRO A 330 9.55 -19.63 8.68
N ASP A 331 9.85 -20.07 7.46
CA ASP A 331 11.11 -19.76 6.79
C ASP A 331 11.29 -18.25 6.64
N PRO A 332 12.50 -17.72 6.91
CA PRO A 332 12.74 -16.29 6.88
C PRO A 332 12.61 -15.76 5.45
N VAL A 333 11.71 -14.80 5.26
CA VAL A 333 11.61 -14.03 4.01
C VAL A 333 12.53 -12.81 4.05
N GLN A 334 13.10 -12.48 2.90
CA GLN A 334 13.91 -11.29 2.72
C GLN A 334 13.05 -10.02 2.79
N ARG A 335 13.08 -9.32 3.94
CA ARG A 335 12.32 -8.08 4.19
C ARG A 335 12.89 -6.91 3.41
N ARG A 336 12.46 -6.75 2.16
CA ARG A 336 13.00 -5.75 1.23
C ARG A 336 11.97 -4.77 0.69
N VAL A 337 10.67 -4.92 1.02
CA VAL A 337 9.61 -4.04 0.51
C VAL A 337 9.94 -2.56 0.71
N VAL A 338 10.38 -2.17 1.91
CA VAL A 338 10.75 -0.77 2.20
C VAL A 338 11.92 -0.28 1.33
N LEU A 339 12.91 -1.14 1.09
CA LEU A 339 14.06 -0.81 0.23
C LEU A 339 13.63 -0.70 -1.24
N MET A 340 12.82 -1.63 -1.72
CA MET A 340 12.31 -1.64 -3.10
C MET A 340 11.45 -0.40 -3.38
N ILE A 341 10.53 -0.04 -2.48
CA ILE A 341 9.72 1.19 -2.59
C ILE A 341 10.61 2.43 -2.66
N ARG A 342 11.70 2.49 -1.89
CA ARG A 342 12.66 3.61 -1.95
C ARG A 342 13.40 3.67 -3.28
N GLN A 343 13.68 2.54 -3.91
CA GLN A 343 14.39 2.44 -5.18
C GLN A 343 13.53 2.85 -6.39
N VAL A 344 12.21 2.71 -6.35
CA VAL A 344 11.30 3.10 -7.45
C VAL A 344 11.51 4.56 -7.86
N ARG A 345 11.67 5.47 -6.90
CA ARG A 345 11.92 6.89 -7.18
C ARG A 345 13.23 7.13 -7.94
N ALA A 346 14.26 6.33 -7.66
CA ALA A 346 15.55 6.45 -8.34
C ALA A 346 15.46 5.96 -9.79
N GLN A 347 14.61 4.97 -10.07
CA GLN A 347 14.39 4.46 -11.42
C GLN A 347 13.55 5.41 -12.29
N PHE A 348 12.60 6.15 -11.70
CA PHE A 348 11.81 7.13 -12.46
C PHE A 348 12.60 8.42 -12.79
N LYS A 349 13.64 8.74 -12.00
CA LYS A 349 14.60 9.80 -12.37
C LYS A 349 15.41 9.47 -13.64
N LEU A 350 15.39 8.22 -14.10
CA LEU A 350 16.07 7.78 -15.31
C LEU A 350 15.19 7.88 -16.57
N ILE A 351 13.93 8.34 -16.47
CA ILE A 351 13.26 8.93 -17.61
C ILE A 351 13.78 10.36 -17.67
N PRO A 352 14.71 10.70 -18.59
CA PRO A 352 15.17 12.06 -18.73
C PRO A 352 14.01 12.83 -19.39
N VAL A 353 13.26 13.57 -18.59
CA VAL A 353 12.32 14.58 -19.08
C VAL A 353 12.93 15.97 -18.97
#